data_AF-A0A974S0R5-F1
#
_entry.id   AF-A0A974S0R5-F1
#
_cell.length_a   1.000
_cell.length_b   1.000
_cell.length_c   1.000
_cell.angle_alpha   90.00
_cell.angle_beta   90.00
_cell.angle_gamma   90.00
#
_symmetry.space_group_name_H-M   'P 1'
#
loop_
_entity.id
_entity.type
_entity.pdbx_description
1 polymer ?
#
loop_
_entity_poly.entity_id
_entity_poly.type
_entity_poly.pdbx_seq_one_letter_code
_entity_poly.pdbx_strand_id
1 'polypeptide(L)'
;MNIKSGLVIITLLSAFFFCSFIVAASLSPLADLGSAANTFNSFGMWAAIGSILAFYIPPLTLYIFGVDSMRFVMSVFCGFGLFIHTALFVFIIAIGSIEGIISDLRGVLGICAAMFITNVVWFFVAFRSSKLDVQKSGIVAHSFTGEHN
;
A
#
# COMPACT_ATOMS: atom_id res chain seq x y z
N MET A 1 -14.38 11.19 10.40
CA MET A 1 -14.21 9.87 9.75
C MET A 1 -13.85 8.86 10.82
N ASN A 2 -14.55 7.72 10.90
CA ASN A 2 -14.17 6.62 11.81
C ASN A 2 -12.78 6.10 11.41
N ILE A 3 -11.88 5.92 12.37
CA ILE A 3 -10.47 5.57 12.10
C ILE A 3 -10.38 4.20 11.42
N LYS A 4 -11.26 3.26 11.79
CA LYS A 4 -11.41 1.96 11.12
C LYS A 4 -11.72 2.12 9.63
N SER A 5 -12.67 2.98 9.28
CA SER A 5 -13.03 3.30 7.89
C SER A 5 -11.90 4.01 7.14
N GLY A 6 -11.16 4.91 7.82
CA GLY A 6 -10.00 5.58 7.24
C GLY A 6 -8.88 4.62 6.85
N LEU A 7 -8.60 3.64 7.71
CA LEU A 7 -7.57 2.63 7.43
C LEU A 7 -7.95 1.74 6.24
N VAL A 8 -9.22 1.36 6.13
CA VAL A 8 -9.74 0.62 4.96
C VAL A 8 -9.58 1.44 3.68
N ILE A 9 -9.98 2.72 3.69
CA ILE A 9 -9.89 3.60 2.52
C ILE A 9 -8.44 3.77 2.06
N ILE A 10 -7.51 4.04 2.97
CA ILE A 10 -6.09 4.24 2.61
C ILE A 10 -5.47 2.93 2.10
N THR A 11 -5.89 1.78 2.64
CA THR A 11 -5.45 0.46 2.13
C THR A 11 -5.92 0.24 0.70
N LEU A 12 -7.20 0.49 0.41
CA LEU A 12 -7.75 0.40 -0.95
C LEU A 12 -7.06 1.37 -1.90
N LEU A 13 -6.77 2.58 -1.44
CA LEU A 13 -6.04 3.58 -2.20
C LEU A 13 -4.61 3.10 -2.53
N SER A 14 -3.91 2.49 -1.56
CA SER A 14 -2.60 1.89 -1.78
C SER A 14 -2.65 0.74 -2.79
N ALA A 15 -3.66 -0.13 -2.71
CA ALA A 15 -3.83 -1.23 -3.66
C ALA A 15 -4.10 -0.70 -5.08
N PHE A 16 -4.96 0.31 -5.19
CA PHE A 16 -5.25 0.97 -6.46
C PHE A 16 -3.99 1.56 -7.09
N PHE A 17 -3.20 2.33 -6.34
CA PHE A 17 -1.97 2.92 -6.84
C PHE A 17 -0.91 1.86 -7.21
N PHE A 18 -0.82 0.73 -6.49
CA PHE A 18 0.04 -0.40 -6.89
C PHE A 18 -0.37 -0.98 -8.25
N CYS A 19 -1.68 -1.15 -8.48
CA CYS A 19 -2.20 -1.63 -9.76
C CYS A 19 -1.94 -0.60 -10.87
N SER A 20 -2.16 0.69 -10.59
CA SER A 20 -1.84 1.76 -11.52
C SER A 20 -0.35 1.80 -11.86
N PHE A 21 0.54 1.53 -10.90
CA PHE A 21 1.97 1.44 -11.14
C PHE A 21 2.31 0.32 -12.14
N ILE A 22 1.75 -0.88 -11.95
CA ILE A 22 1.97 -2.00 -12.89
C ILE A 22 1.52 -1.62 -14.30
N VAL A 23 0.32 -1.04 -14.42
CA VAL A 23 -0.22 -0.61 -15.72
C VAL A 23 0.66 0.46 -16.35
N ALA A 24 1.07 1.48 -15.58
CA ALA A 24 1.92 2.55 -16.07
C ALA A 24 3.32 2.07 -16.47
N ALA A 25 3.93 1.17 -15.67
CA ALA A 25 5.19 0.54 -16.02
C ALA A 25 5.09 -0.25 -17.33
N SER A 26 3.98 -0.97 -17.52
CA SER A 26 3.72 -1.78 -18.73
C SER A 26 3.41 -0.94 -19.98
N LEU A 27 2.97 0.31 -19.81
CA LEU A 27 2.74 1.29 -20.89
C LEU A 27 3.97 2.15 -21.18
N SER A 28 4.91 2.21 -20.25
CA SER A 28 6.12 3.02 -20.39
C SER A 28 7.24 2.24 -21.09
N PRO A 29 8.30 2.91 -21.56
CA PRO A 29 9.44 2.25 -22.20
C PRO A 29 10.16 1.22 -21.29
N LEU A 30 9.81 1.16 -20.00
CA LEU A 30 10.25 0.11 -19.09
C LEU A 30 9.86 -1.30 -19.55
N ALA A 31 8.77 -1.45 -20.31
CA ALA A 31 8.33 -2.73 -20.83
C ALA A 31 9.29 -3.33 -21.87
N ASP A 32 10.15 -2.50 -22.48
CA ASP A 32 11.08 -2.93 -23.53
C ASP A 32 12.51 -3.19 -23.00
N LEU A 33 12.77 -2.89 -21.73
CA LEU A 33 14.11 -3.00 -21.12
C LEU A 33 14.54 -4.44 -20.79
N GLY A 34 13.64 -5.42 -20.84
CA GLY A 34 13.97 -6.80 -20.48
C GLY A 34 13.01 -7.83 -21.04
N SER A 35 13.53 -9.01 -21.40
CA SER A 35 12.75 -10.12 -21.96
C SER A 35 11.68 -10.69 -21.00
N ALA A 36 11.77 -10.36 -19.70
CA ALA A 36 10.82 -10.72 -18.66
C ALA A 36 9.97 -9.52 -18.18
N ALA A 37 10.05 -8.37 -18.85
CA ALA A 37 9.26 -7.20 -18.49
C ALA A 37 7.79 -7.40 -18.87
N ASN A 38 6.90 -6.87 -18.03
CA ASN A 38 5.46 -6.95 -18.28
C ASN A 38 5.08 -5.96 -19.38
N THR A 39 4.62 -6.48 -20.52
CA THR A 39 4.02 -5.65 -21.57
C THR A 39 2.54 -5.39 -21.28
N PHE A 40 2.03 -4.28 -21.79
CA PHE A 40 0.63 -3.92 -21.60
C PHE A 40 -0.30 -5.03 -22.11
N ASN A 41 -1.31 -5.35 -21.30
CA ASN A 41 -2.29 -6.40 -21.57
C ASN A 41 -1.71 -7.83 -21.70
N SER A 42 -0.48 -8.06 -21.25
CA SER A 42 0.10 -9.40 -21.18
C SER A 42 -0.47 -10.22 -20.02
N PHE A 43 -0.37 -11.55 -20.12
CA PHE A 43 -0.67 -12.45 -19.01
C PHE A 43 0.16 -12.12 -17.75
N GLY A 44 1.44 -11.73 -17.94
CA GLY A 44 2.32 -11.32 -16.83
C GLY A 44 1.81 -10.09 -16.08
N MET A 45 1.31 -9.08 -16.80
CA MET A 45 0.71 -7.89 -16.18
C MET A 45 -0.52 -8.25 -15.33
N TRP A 46 -1.45 -9.03 -15.88
CA TRP A 46 -2.66 -9.45 -15.16
C TRP A 46 -2.36 -10.37 -13.98
N ALA A 47 -1.39 -11.28 -14.13
CA ALA A 47 -0.92 -12.12 -13.03
C ALA A 47 -0.29 -11.30 -11.90
N ALA A 48 0.50 -10.27 -12.25
CA ALA A 48 1.08 -9.35 -11.26
C ALA A 48 -0.02 -8.59 -10.51
N ILE A 49 -1.00 -8.01 -11.20
CA ILE A 49 -2.15 -7.33 -10.58
C ILE A 49 -2.91 -8.30 -9.66
N GLY A 50 -3.24 -9.49 -10.18
CA GLY A 50 -3.94 -10.52 -9.42
C GLY A 50 -3.19 -10.94 -8.14
N SER A 51 -1.86 -11.09 -8.23
CA SER A 51 -1.03 -11.43 -7.07
C SER A 51 -1.09 -10.34 -5.98
N ILE A 52 -1.01 -9.06 -6.35
CA ILE A 52 -1.11 -7.96 -5.38
C ILE A 52 -2.48 -7.95 -4.71
N LEU A 53 -3.55 -8.09 -5.49
CA LEU A 53 -4.91 -8.17 -4.93
C LEU A 53 -5.06 -9.35 -3.99
N ALA A 54 -4.50 -10.52 -4.34
CA ALA A 54 -4.53 -11.71 -3.51
C ALA A 54 -3.81 -11.52 -2.17
N PHE A 55 -2.77 -10.68 -2.10
CA PHE A 55 -2.11 -10.33 -0.84
C PHE A 55 -2.84 -9.21 -0.06
N TYR A 56 -3.52 -8.30 -0.74
CA TYR A 56 -4.22 -7.17 -0.09
C TYR A 56 -5.61 -7.52 0.44
N ILE A 57 -6.38 -8.34 -0.29
CA ILE A 57 -7.78 -8.64 0.05
C ILE A 57 -7.91 -9.44 1.36
N PRO A 58 -7.20 -10.56 1.58
CA PRO A 58 -7.38 -11.35 2.81
C PRO A 58 -7.15 -10.59 4.11
N PRO A 59 -6.03 -9.85 4.32
CA PRO A 59 -5.83 -9.11 5.55
C PRO A 59 -6.85 -7.95 5.70
N LEU A 60 -7.27 -7.33 4.60
CA LEU A 60 -8.29 -6.29 4.63
C LEU A 60 -9.66 -6.84 5.04
N THR A 61 -10.05 -8.00 4.49
CA THR A 61 -11.31 -8.69 4.83
C THR A 61 -11.33 -9.08 6.30
N LEU A 62 -10.25 -9.69 6.81
CA LEU A 62 -10.15 -10.08 8.22
C LEU A 62 -10.16 -8.87 9.17
N TYR A 63 -9.57 -7.75 8.75
CA TYR A 63 -9.63 -6.49 9.49
C TYR A 63 -11.06 -5.93 9.58
N ILE A 64 -11.84 -6.01 8.50
CA ILE A 64 -13.25 -5.59 8.48
C ILE A 64 -14.10 -6.48 9.40
N PHE A 65 -13.79 -7.78 9.50
CA PHE A 65 -14.44 -8.71 10.43
C PHE A 65 -14.05 -8.51 11.91
N GLY A 66 -13.23 -7.51 12.22
CA GLY A 66 -12.94 -7.11 13.60
C GLY A 66 -11.66 -7.71 14.20
N VAL A 67 -10.84 -8.40 13.41
CA VAL A 67 -9.54 -8.88 13.87
C VAL A 67 -8.53 -7.73 13.86
N ASP A 68 -8.49 -6.96 14.96
CA ASP A 68 -7.64 -5.77 15.06
C ASP A 68 -6.13 -6.10 14.94
N SER A 69 -5.69 -7.34 15.24
CA SER A 69 -4.32 -7.83 15.03
C SER A 69 -3.87 -7.83 13.57
N MET A 70 -4.80 -7.85 12.61
CA MET A 70 -4.47 -7.81 11.17
C MET A 70 -3.80 -6.50 10.75
N ARG A 71 -3.98 -5.43 11.53
CA ARG A 71 -3.23 -4.19 11.32
C ARG A 71 -1.71 -4.39 11.34
N PHE A 72 -1.21 -5.35 12.11
CA PHE A 72 0.23 -5.65 12.15
C PHE A 72 0.71 -6.36 10.89
N VAL A 73 -0.10 -7.29 10.36
CA VAL A 73 0.20 -7.96 9.09
C VAL A 73 0.22 -6.93 7.95
N MET A 74 -0.77 -6.04 7.92
CA MET A 74 -0.85 -4.97 6.93
C MET A 74 0.31 -3.97 7.06
N SER A 75 0.79 -3.69 8.27
CA SER A 75 1.93 -2.78 8.46
C SER A 75 3.23 -3.39 7.95
N VAL A 76 3.42 -4.70 8.09
CA VAL A 76 4.55 -5.41 7.49
C VAL A 76 4.49 -5.33 5.97
N PHE A 77 3.33 -5.59 5.35
CA PHE A 77 3.17 -5.45 3.90
C PHE A 77 3.37 -4.01 3.41
N CYS A 78 2.88 -3.02 4.16
CA CYS A 78 3.09 -1.61 3.88
C CYS A 78 4.59 -1.23 3.95
N GLY A 79 5.32 -1.81 4.91
CA GLY A 79 6.78 -1.66 5.03
C GLY A 79 7.54 -2.24 3.85
N PHE A 80 7.21 -3.47 3.43
CA PHE A 80 7.78 -4.03 2.20
C PHE A 80 7.41 -3.20 0.96
N GLY A 81 6.17 -2.71 0.89
CA GLY A 81 5.71 -1.83 -0.18
C GLY A 81 6.53 -0.53 -0.28
N LEU A 82 6.84 0.10 0.84
CA LEU A 82 7.75 1.27 0.90
C LEU A 82 9.14 0.91 0.39
N PHE A 83 9.73 -0.17 0.91
CA PHE A 83 11.08 -0.57 0.53
C PHE A 83 11.19 -0.85 -0.98
N ILE A 84 10.25 -1.64 -1.52
CA ILE A 84 10.20 -1.97 -2.94
C ILE A 84 10.03 -0.71 -3.80
N HIS A 85 9.11 0.19 -3.44
CA HIS A 85 8.88 1.40 -4.22
C HIS A 85 10.05 2.38 -4.16
N THR A 86 10.73 2.51 -3.02
CA THR A 86 11.94 3.32 -2.93
C THR A 86 13.04 2.75 -3.81
N ALA A 87 13.25 1.43 -3.79
CA ALA A 87 14.22 0.78 -4.67
C ALA A 87 13.88 0.96 -6.15
N LEU A 88 12.61 0.78 -6.54
CA LEU A 88 12.13 0.99 -7.90
C LEU A 88 12.29 2.45 -8.34
N PHE A 89 12.00 3.42 -7.47
CA PHE A 89 12.15 4.83 -7.78
C PHE A 89 13.60 5.17 -8.15
N VAL A 90 14.57 4.69 -7.36
CA VAL A 90 16.00 4.88 -7.64
C VAL A 90 16.40 4.18 -8.94
N PHE A 91 15.92 2.95 -9.16
CA PHE A 91 16.21 2.19 -10.38
C PHE A 91 15.67 2.87 -11.65
N ILE A 92 14.43 3.36 -11.61
CA ILE A 92 13.76 4.05 -12.73
C ILE A 92 14.50 5.35 -13.06
N ILE A 93 14.96 6.10 -12.05
CA ILE A 93 15.78 7.30 -12.28
C ILE A 93 17.12 6.91 -12.92
N ALA A 94 17.80 5.90 -12.39
CA ALA A 94 19.10 5.48 -12.90
C ALA A 94 19.04 5.06 -14.38
N ILE A 95 18.12 4.16 -14.73
CA ILE A 95 17.94 3.75 -16.13
C ILE A 95 17.42 4.90 -16.99
N GLY A 96 16.46 5.67 -16.49
CA GLY A 96 15.93 6.81 -17.23
C GLY A 96 17.02 7.82 -17.58
N SER A 97 17.99 8.06 -16.68
CA SER A 97 19.14 8.93 -16.92
C SER A 97 20.10 8.35 -17.96
N ILE A 98 20.34 7.04 -17.94
CA ILE A 98 21.26 6.37 -18.87
C ILE A 98 20.69 6.35 -20.29
N GLU A 99 19.41 5.98 -20.43
CA GLU A 99 18.72 5.83 -21.71
C GLU A 99 18.10 7.15 -22.23
N GLY A 100 18.12 8.22 -21.44
CA GLY A 100 17.57 9.53 -21.82
C GLY A 100 16.03 9.61 -21.83
N ILE A 101 15.34 8.62 -21.28
CA ILE A 101 13.86 8.48 -21.31
C ILE A 101 13.15 9.02 -20.05
N ILE A 102 13.83 9.78 -19.18
CA ILE A 102 13.23 10.31 -17.92
C ILE A 102 11.90 11.04 -18.17
N SER A 103 11.82 11.80 -19.25
CA SER A 103 10.62 12.57 -19.60
C SER A 103 9.40 11.67 -19.81
N ASP A 104 9.58 10.49 -20.39
CA ASP A 104 8.51 9.51 -20.64
C ASP A 104 8.15 8.73 -19.38
N LEU A 105 9.09 8.61 -18.44
CA LEU A 105 8.91 7.93 -17.15
C LEU A 105 8.29 8.80 -16.05
N ARG A 106 8.02 10.09 -16.32
CA ARG A 106 7.43 11.02 -15.34
C ARG A 106 6.14 10.51 -14.70
N GLY A 107 5.30 9.80 -15.47
CA GLY A 107 4.05 9.23 -14.98
C GLY A 107 4.30 8.09 -13.98
N VAL A 108 5.26 7.23 -14.30
CA VAL A 108 5.68 6.11 -13.44
C VAL A 108 6.31 6.64 -12.15
N LEU A 109 7.19 7.66 -12.25
CA LEU A 109 7.80 8.33 -11.11
C LEU A 109 6.76 9.03 -10.21
N GLY A 110 5.76 9.67 -10.81
CA GLY A 110 4.66 10.30 -10.10
C GLY A 110 3.82 9.29 -9.30
N ILE A 111 3.53 8.13 -9.89
CA ILE A 111 2.80 7.05 -9.20
C ILE A 111 3.65 6.46 -8.07
N CYS A 112 4.96 6.24 -8.28
CA CYS A 112 5.88 5.81 -7.21
C CYS A 112 5.89 6.79 -6.03
N ALA A 113 5.92 8.10 -6.29
CA ALA A 113 5.89 9.13 -5.25
C ALA A 113 4.54 9.13 -4.50
N ALA A 114 3.42 9.05 -5.23
CA ALA A 114 2.08 8.95 -4.63
C ALA A 114 1.94 7.68 -3.76
N MET A 115 2.53 6.57 -4.21
CA MET A 115 2.60 5.32 -3.45
C MET A 115 3.39 5.47 -2.16
N PHE A 116 4.56 6.10 -2.22
CA PHE A 116 5.37 6.37 -1.05
C PHE A 116 4.58 7.19 -0.02
N ILE A 117 3.96 8.29 -0.44
CA ILE A 117 3.15 9.15 0.42
C ILE A 117 1.98 8.36 1.03
N THR A 118 1.25 7.59 0.21
CA THR A 118 0.09 6.82 0.68
C THR A 118 0.49 5.79 1.75
N ASN A 119 1.60 5.07 1.55
CA ASN A 119 2.10 4.09 2.53
C ASN A 119 2.60 4.78 3.82
N VAL A 120 3.29 5.92 3.73
CA VAL A 120 3.69 6.70 4.91
C VAL A 120 2.46 7.18 5.70
N VAL A 121 1.46 7.76 5.01
CA VAL A 121 0.20 8.19 5.64
C VAL A 121 -0.52 7.01 6.30
N TRP A 122 -0.54 5.84 5.66
CA TRP A 122 -1.12 4.63 6.22
C TRP A 122 -0.49 4.26 7.56
N PHE A 123 0.84 4.30 7.68
CA PHE A 123 1.56 4.01 8.92
C PHE A 123 1.16 4.96 10.06
N PHE A 124 1.11 6.26 9.79
CA PHE A 124 0.68 7.25 10.79
C PHE A 124 -0.75 7.02 11.26
N VAL A 125 -1.67 6.72 10.34
CA VAL A 125 -3.08 6.45 10.66
C VAL A 125 -3.22 5.14 11.44
N ALA A 126 -2.50 4.08 11.05
CA ALA A 126 -2.52 2.79 11.72
C ALA A 126 -2.09 2.88 13.17
N PHE A 127 -0.94 3.51 13.45
CA PHE A 127 -0.42 3.63 14.82
C PHE A 127 -1.17 4.67 15.66
N ARG A 128 -1.79 5.68 15.04
CA ARG A 128 -2.70 6.59 15.75
C ARG A 128 -3.98 5.88 16.19
N SER A 129 -4.49 4.95 15.39
CA SER A 129 -5.67 4.14 15.75
C SER A 129 -5.43 3.28 16.98
N SER A 130 -4.24 2.68 17.11
CA SER A 130 -3.90 1.80 18.23
C SER A 130 -4.03 2.50 19.58
N LYS A 131 -3.64 3.77 19.66
CA LYS A 131 -3.74 4.56 20.90
C LYS A 131 -5.19 4.79 21.34
N LEU A 132 -6.11 4.91 20.40
CA LEU A 132 -7.52 5.16 20.69
C LEU A 132 -8.30 3.88 21.02
N ASP A 133 -7.96 2.74 20.40
CA ASP A 133 -8.57 1.45 20.74
C ASP A 133 -8.16 0.99 22.16
N VAL A 134 -6.89 1.18 22.55
CA VAL A 134 -6.40 0.89 23.92
C VAL A 134 -7.09 1.80 24.96
N GLN A 135 -7.23 3.08 24.67
CA GLN A 135 -7.94 4.02 25.56
C GLN A 135 -9.42 3.64 25.73
N LYS A 136 -10.10 3.22 24.65
CA LYS A 136 -11.52 2.84 24.69
C LYS A 136 -11.75 1.58 25.50
N SER A 137 -10.85 0.59 25.42
CA SER A 137 -10.91 -0.62 26.24
C SER A 137 -10.64 -0.33 27.72
N GLY A 138 -9.70 0.58 28.03
CA GLY A 138 -9.43 1.02 29.40
C GLY A 138 -10.60 1.76 30.06
N ILE A 139 -11.29 2.64 29.32
CA ILE A 139 -12.48 3.36 29.81
C ILE A 139 -13.63 2.37 30.11
N VAL A 140 -13.86 1.38 29.24
CA VAL A 140 -14.89 0.36 29.45
C VAL A 140 -14.56 -0.51 30.66
N ALA A 141 -13.30 -0.91 30.85
CA ALA A 141 -12.90 -1.66 32.04
C ALA A 141 -13.13 -0.86 33.33
N HIS A 142 -12.87 0.46 33.31
CA HIS A 142 -13.08 1.33 34.47
C HIS A 142 -14.56 1.60 34.80
N SER A 143 -15.45 1.57 33.80
CA SER A 143 -16.90 1.74 34.04
C SER A 143 -17.53 0.50 34.66
N PHE A 144 -17.00 -0.70 34.38
CA PHE A 144 -17.50 -1.94 34.99
C PHE A 144 -17.05 -2.15 36.43
N THR A 145 -15.99 -1.49 36.88
CA THR A 145 -15.52 -1.53 38.28
C THR A 145 -16.12 -0.44 39.18
N GLY A 146 -16.96 0.44 38.64
CA GLY A 146 -17.47 1.64 39.33
C GLY A 146 -18.83 1.52 40.03
N GLU A 147 -19.51 0.36 39.98
CA GLU A 147 -20.88 0.19 40.51
C GLU A 147 -20.96 -0.57 41.85
N HIS A 148 -19.89 -0.54 42.65
CA HIS A 148 -19.92 -1.04 44.03
C HIS A 148 -19.23 -0.06 44.97
N ASN A 149 -19.91 1.04 45.31
CA ASN A 149 -19.72 1.78 46.56
C ASN A 149 -21.01 2.51 46.92
#